data_AF-A0A258IPZ4-F1
#
_entry.id   AF-A0A258IPZ4-F1
#
_cell.length_a   1.000
_cell.length_b   1.000
_cell.length_c   1.000
_cell.angle_alpha   90.00
_cell.angle_beta   90.00
_cell.angle_gamma   90.00
#
_symmetry.space_group_name_H-M   'P 1'
#
loop_
_entity.id
_entity.type
_entity.pdbx_description
1 polymer ?
#
loop_
_entity_poly.entity_id
_entity_poly.type
_entity_poly.pdbx_seq_one_letter_code
_entity_poly.pdbx_strand_id
1 'polypeptide(L)'
;MPIPDDKSLREARLAEALRTNLRKRKAASRPSGAAEDRAVVAAQAAPRPYSVVRRLEGVAHRDGTRVALVLEISPPYPAPESDEVCCAVRLVGDGGQFDTEHGKAAFGVDGLQAMKRALDLAQVALDLASTTYDLRWRDGQSYDLSAPI
;
A
#
# COMPACT_ATOMS: atom_id res chain seq x y z
N MET A 1 14.34 25.52 -54.01
CA MET A 1 13.44 25.96 -52.91
C MET A 1 13.27 24.79 -51.94
N PRO A 2 13.64 24.90 -50.66
CA PRO A 2 13.48 23.78 -49.72
C PRO A 2 12.01 23.64 -49.32
N ILE A 3 11.50 22.41 -49.32
CA ILE A 3 10.14 22.07 -48.89
C ILE A 3 10.09 22.26 -47.36
N PRO A 4 9.14 23.02 -46.80
CA PRO A 4 9.13 23.30 -45.38
C PRO A 4 8.84 22.04 -44.56
N ASP A 5 9.51 21.98 -43.42
CA ASP A 5 9.64 20.90 -42.43
C ASP A 5 8.31 20.51 -41.76
N ASP A 6 7.35 20.02 -42.56
CA ASP A 6 6.00 19.66 -42.11
C ASP A 6 5.99 18.42 -41.20
N LYS A 7 7.05 17.61 -41.27
CA LYS A 7 7.26 16.40 -40.48
C LYS A 7 7.67 16.73 -39.04
N SER A 8 8.62 17.65 -38.85
CA SER A 8 9.13 18.01 -37.52
C SER A 8 8.05 18.70 -36.66
N LEU A 9 7.19 19.51 -37.29
CA LEU A 9 6.04 20.14 -36.63
C LEU A 9 4.98 19.11 -36.19
N ARG A 10 4.71 18.07 -36.99
CA ARG A 10 3.79 16.99 -36.61
C ARG A 10 4.34 16.12 -35.48
N GLU A 11 5.63 15.80 -35.52
CA GLU A 11 6.30 15.02 -34.47
C GLU A 11 6.33 15.78 -33.15
N ALA A 12 6.59 17.09 -33.18
CA ALA A 12 6.53 17.95 -31.99
C ALA A 12 5.13 17.96 -31.36
N ARG A 13 4.07 18.13 -32.17
CA ARG A 13 2.67 18.09 -31.71
C ARG A 13 2.28 16.72 -31.14
N LEU A 14 2.73 15.63 -31.76
CA LEU A 14 2.49 14.27 -31.27
C LEU A 14 3.16 14.06 -29.90
N ALA A 15 4.42 14.48 -29.75
CA ALA A 15 5.17 14.37 -28.50
C ALA A 15 4.53 15.19 -27.36
N GLU A 16 4.01 16.37 -27.67
CA GLU A 16 3.30 17.22 -26.70
C GLU A 16 1.95 16.61 -26.28
N ALA A 17 1.19 16.03 -27.22
CA ALA A 17 -0.05 15.32 -26.93
C ALA A 17 0.19 14.10 -26.03
N LEU A 18 1.27 13.34 -26.28
CA LEU A 18 1.67 12.20 -25.44
C LEU A 18 2.05 12.63 -24.02
N ARG A 19 2.85 13.70 -23.86
CA ARG A 19 3.19 14.26 -22.55
C ARG A 19 1.95 14.73 -21.79
N THR A 20 1.00 15.34 -22.49
CA THR A 20 -0.26 15.82 -21.89
C THR A 20 -1.13 14.66 -21.43
N ASN A 21 -1.27 13.61 -22.24
CA ASN A 21 -2.01 12.41 -21.87
C ASN A 21 -1.35 11.66 -20.69
N LEU A 22 -0.02 11.58 -20.67
CA LEU A 22 0.72 11.01 -19.54
C LEU A 22 0.53 11.82 -18.26
N ARG A 23 0.56 13.15 -18.33
CA ARG A 23 0.25 14.03 -17.19
C ARG A 23 -1.18 13.84 -16.69
N LYS A 24 -2.17 13.76 -17.59
CA LYS A 24 -3.57 13.49 -17.24
C LYS A 24 -3.74 12.13 -16.56
N ARG A 25 -3.12 11.07 -17.09
CA ARG A 25 -3.16 9.73 -16.47
C ARG A 25 -2.49 9.72 -15.10
N LYS A 26 -1.32 10.36 -14.97
CA LYS A 26 -0.60 10.49 -13.69
C LYS A 26 -1.37 11.31 -12.65
N ALA A 27 -2.11 12.32 -13.07
CA ALA A 27 -2.99 13.09 -12.19
C ALA A 27 -4.21 12.28 -11.75
N ALA A 28 -4.83 11.51 -12.67
CA ALA A 28 -5.97 10.65 -12.36
C ALA A 28 -5.60 9.45 -11.47
N SER A 29 -4.35 9.00 -11.50
CA SER A 29 -3.85 7.89 -10.67
C SER A 29 -3.29 8.34 -9.32
N ARG A 30 -3.26 9.65 -9.01
CA ARG A 30 -2.89 10.12 -7.67
C ARG A 30 -4.11 9.94 -6.77
N PRO A 31 -4.04 9.11 -5.71
CA PRO A 31 -5.06 9.18 -4.67
C PRO A 31 -5.06 10.61 -4.10
N SER A 32 -6.25 11.19 -3.93
CA SER A 32 -6.36 12.48 -3.24
C SER A 32 -5.91 12.29 -1.79
N GLY A 33 -5.27 13.29 -1.18
CA GLY A 33 -4.89 13.22 0.25
C GLY A 33 -6.08 12.86 1.15
N ALA A 34 -7.30 13.28 0.76
CA ALA A 34 -8.55 12.91 1.40
C ALA A 34 -8.83 11.39 1.48
N ALA A 35 -8.35 10.60 0.51
CA ALA A 35 -8.53 9.14 0.53
C ALA A 35 -7.57 8.47 1.55
N GLU A 36 -6.36 8.99 1.70
CA GLU A 36 -5.42 8.51 2.72
C GLU A 36 -5.88 8.92 4.12
N ASP A 37 -6.38 10.14 4.28
CA ASP A 37 -7.03 10.60 5.52
C ASP A 37 -8.23 9.72 5.88
N ARG A 38 -9.07 9.37 4.91
CA ARG A 38 -10.21 8.44 5.11
C ARG A 38 -9.75 7.07 5.60
N ALA A 39 -8.68 6.51 5.03
CA ALA A 39 -8.17 5.20 5.41
C ALA A 39 -7.62 5.17 6.85
N VAL A 40 -6.95 6.24 7.27
CA VAL A 40 -6.44 6.39 8.63
C VAL A 40 -7.59 6.60 9.63
N VAL A 41 -8.54 7.48 9.31
CA VAL A 41 -9.73 7.73 10.16
C VAL A 41 -10.56 6.47 10.32
N ALA A 42 -10.83 5.74 9.24
CA ALA A 42 -11.58 4.49 9.31
C ALA A 42 -10.86 3.42 10.14
N ALA A 43 -9.52 3.35 10.08
CA ALA A 43 -8.75 2.40 10.88
C ALA A 43 -8.89 2.63 12.39
N GLN A 44 -9.10 3.89 12.84
CA GLN A 44 -9.29 4.20 14.26
C GLN A 44 -10.57 3.56 14.84
N ALA A 45 -11.58 3.34 14.00
CA ALA A 45 -12.82 2.67 14.39
C ALA A 45 -12.72 1.13 14.37
N ALA A 46 -11.56 0.57 14.02
CA ALA A 46 -11.40 -0.87 13.86
C ALA A 46 -11.61 -1.61 15.19
N PRO A 47 -12.45 -2.66 15.21
CA PRO A 47 -12.65 -3.48 16.39
C PRO A 47 -11.39 -4.27 16.74
N ARG A 48 -11.16 -4.43 18.04
CA ARG A 48 -10.15 -5.36 18.59
C ARG A 48 -10.82 -6.70 18.95
N PRO A 49 -10.07 -7.83 18.95
CA PRO A 49 -8.65 -7.95 18.66
C PRO A 49 -8.34 -8.00 17.15
N TYR A 50 -7.11 -7.62 16.78
CA TYR A 50 -6.59 -7.88 15.44
C TYR A 50 -6.08 -9.31 15.36
N SER A 51 -6.28 -9.93 14.20
CA SER A 51 -5.73 -11.25 13.88
C SER A 51 -4.29 -11.10 13.40
N VAL A 52 -3.38 -11.88 13.98
CA VAL A 52 -1.99 -11.91 13.52
C VAL A 52 -1.89 -12.77 12.26
N VAL A 53 -1.43 -12.15 11.18
CA VAL A 53 -1.32 -12.78 9.86
C VAL A 53 0.09 -13.30 9.59
N ARG A 54 1.11 -12.51 9.95
CA ARG A 54 2.52 -12.89 9.85
C ARG A 54 3.34 -12.36 11.03
N ARG A 55 4.34 -13.15 11.43
CA ARG A 55 5.36 -12.77 12.42
C ARG A 55 6.73 -12.96 11.80
N LEU A 56 7.44 -11.87 11.59
CA LEU A 56 8.72 -11.82 10.92
C LEU A 56 9.76 -11.17 11.82
N GLU A 57 11.02 -11.39 11.49
CA GLU A 57 12.16 -10.64 11.99
C GLU A 57 12.65 -9.72 10.87
N GLY A 58 12.76 -8.43 11.14
CA GLY A 58 13.38 -7.46 10.25
C GLY A 58 14.81 -7.21 10.68
N VAL A 59 15.77 -7.40 9.79
CA VAL A 59 17.17 -7.01 10.00
C VAL A 59 17.43 -5.70 9.25
N ALA A 60 17.62 -4.60 9.96
CA ALA A 60 17.75 -3.28 9.37
C ALA A 60 18.97 -3.21 8.45
N HIS A 61 18.78 -2.75 7.20
CA HIS A 61 19.87 -2.65 6.22
C HIS A 61 20.97 -1.68 6.65
N ARG A 62 20.62 -0.68 7.49
CA ARG A 62 21.52 0.40 7.90
C ARG A 62 22.59 -0.06 8.89
N ASP A 63 22.20 -0.81 9.91
CA ASP A 63 23.05 -1.11 11.08
C ASP A 63 22.95 -2.57 11.55
N GLY A 64 22.14 -3.39 10.88
CA GLY A 64 21.94 -4.79 11.24
C GLY A 64 21.08 -5.00 12.48
N THR A 65 20.44 -3.95 13.02
CA THR A 65 19.55 -4.07 14.17
C THR A 65 18.38 -4.98 13.83
N ARG A 66 18.03 -5.87 14.78
CA ARG A 66 16.93 -6.81 14.64
C ARG A 66 15.69 -6.28 15.32
N VAL A 67 14.57 -6.29 14.60
CA VAL A 67 13.25 -5.90 15.10
C VAL A 67 12.24 -7.00 14.84
N ALA A 68 11.28 -7.17 15.75
CA ALA A 68 10.18 -8.09 15.56
C ALA A 68 9.05 -7.39 14.81
N LEU A 69 8.72 -7.85 13.61
CA LEU A 69 7.65 -7.31 12.78
C LEU A 69 6.41 -8.20 12.86
N VAL A 70 5.26 -7.62 13.19
CA VAL A 70 3.99 -8.36 13.30
C VAL A 70 2.93 -7.71 12.41
N LEU A 71 2.52 -8.43 11.38
CA LEU A 71 1.46 -8.02 10.46
C LEU A 71 0.12 -8.48 11.00
N GLU A 72 -0.81 -7.54 11.15
CA GLU A 72 -2.09 -7.78 11.78
C GLU A 72 -3.25 -7.16 11.00
N ILE A 73 -4.38 -7.86 10.98
CA ILE A 73 -5.60 -7.43 10.27
C ILE A 73 -6.80 -7.52 11.22
N SER A 74 -7.62 -6.47 11.28
CA SER A 74 -8.87 -6.47 12.05
C SER A 74 -9.92 -7.38 11.40
N PRO A 75 -10.93 -7.88 12.13
CA PRO A 75 -12.10 -8.46 11.47
C PRO A 75 -12.82 -7.38 10.63
N PRO A 76 -13.62 -7.75 9.62
CA PRO A 76 -14.40 -6.80 8.84
C PRO A 76 -15.39 -6.01 9.70
N TYR A 77 -15.55 -4.72 9.43
CA TYR A 77 -16.45 -3.83 10.16
C TYR A 77 -17.03 -2.72 9.25
N PRO A 78 -18.20 -2.14 9.59
CA PRO A 78 -18.78 -1.04 8.83
C PRO A 78 -17.84 0.17 8.79
N ALA A 79 -17.62 0.73 7.60
CA ALA A 79 -16.82 1.94 7.46
C ALA A 79 -17.56 3.14 8.06
N PRO A 80 -16.87 4.03 8.80
CA PRO A 80 -17.49 5.28 9.25
C PRO A 80 -17.97 6.09 8.04
N GLU A 81 -19.16 6.68 8.17
CA GLU A 81 -19.74 7.61 7.20
C GLU A 81 -19.93 7.02 5.77
N SER A 82 -20.06 5.69 5.67
CA SER A 82 -20.21 4.99 4.39
C SER A 82 -20.95 3.66 4.56
N ASP A 83 -21.61 3.21 3.48
CA ASP A 83 -22.23 1.89 3.40
C ASP A 83 -21.21 0.76 3.10
N GLU A 84 -19.92 1.10 2.97
CA GLU A 84 -18.85 0.12 2.75
C GLU A 84 -18.51 -0.66 4.02
N VAL A 85 -17.89 -1.82 3.83
CA VAL A 85 -17.22 -2.58 4.88
C VAL A 85 -15.71 -2.34 4.74
N CYS A 86 -14.97 -2.36 5.84
CA CYS A 86 -13.53 -2.23 5.81
C CYS A 86 -12.85 -3.20 6.78
N CYS A 87 -11.56 -3.43 6.55
CA CYS A 87 -10.65 -4.07 7.50
C CYS A 87 -9.42 -3.18 7.67
N ALA A 88 -8.91 -3.06 8.88
CA ALA A 88 -7.69 -2.31 9.16
C ALA A 88 -6.47 -3.23 9.14
N VAL A 89 -5.38 -2.74 8.55
CA VAL A 89 -4.10 -3.45 8.41
C VAL A 89 -3.01 -2.64 9.08
N ARG A 90 -2.28 -3.24 10.01
CA ARG A 90 -1.12 -2.62 10.66
C ARG A 90 0.09 -3.55 10.66
N LEU A 91 1.28 -2.97 10.65
CA LEU A 91 2.56 -3.67 10.73
C LEU A 91 3.34 -3.16 11.93
N VAL A 92 3.24 -3.87 13.05
CA VAL A 92 3.84 -3.47 14.33
C VAL A 92 5.33 -3.78 14.34
N GLY A 93 6.17 -2.87 14.83
CA GLY A 93 7.60 -3.14 15.11
C GLY A 93 8.58 -2.33 14.27
N ASP A 94 8.26 -1.08 13.98
CA ASP A 94 8.95 -0.14 13.11
C ASP A 94 8.85 -0.48 11.61
N GLY A 95 7.70 -1.01 11.21
CA GLY A 95 7.36 -1.33 9.82
C GLY A 95 7.09 -0.13 8.91
N GLY A 96 7.42 1.09 9.33
CA GLY A 96 7.21 2.31 8.57
C GLY A 96 5.76 2.81 8.60
N GLN A 97 5.20 3.17 7.43
CA GLN A 97 3.92 3.87 7.35
C GLN A 97 2.69 3.08 7.85
N PHE A 98 2.84 1.77 8.04
CA PHE A 98 1.81 0.87 8.58
C PHE A 98 2.00 0.59 10.07
N ASP A 99 3.10 1.03 10.67
CA ASP A 99 3.34 0.95 12.11
C ASP A 99 2.71 2.13 12.83
N THR A 100 1.39 2.11 12.88
CA THR A 100 0.59 3.03 13.70
C THR A 100 -0.30 2.22 14.63
N GLU A 101 -0.88 2.87 15.65
CA GLU A 101 -1.75 2.17 16.61
C GLU A 101 -2.87 1.38 15.91
N HIS A 102 -3.39 1.91 14.81
CA HIS A 102 -4.56 1.37 14.11
C HIS A 102 -4.29 0.86 12.69
N GLY A 103 -3.18 1.29 12.08
CA GLY A 103 -2.83 0.96 10.70
C GLY A 103 -3.58 1.80 9.66
N LYS A 104 -3.84 1.20 8.49
CA LYS A 104 -4.63 1.79 7.38
C LYS A 104 -5.79 0.86 7.03
N ALA A 105 -6.96 1.42 6.73
CA ALA A 105 -8.14 0.65 6.36
C ALA A 105 -8.19 0.35 4.85
N ALA A 106 -8.58 -0.88 4.50
CA ALA A 106 -8.97 -1.30 3.18
C ALA A 106 -10.50 -1.45 3.10
N PHE A 107 -11.12 -0.82 2.11
CA PHE A 107 -12.58 -0.77 1.94
C PHE A 107 -13.07 -1.77 0.90
N GLY A 108 -14.27 -2.30 1.06
CA GLY A 108 -14.96 -3.15 0.09
C GLY A 108 -16.47 -3.03 0.22
N VAL A 109 -17.19 -3.51 -0.80
CA VAL A 109 -18.67 -3.53 -0.80
C VAL A 109 -19.25 -4.52 0.21
N ASP A 110 -18.46 -5.51 0.61
CA ASP A 110 -18.78 -6.50 1.64
C ASP A 110 -17.51 -6.90 2.41
N GLY A 111 -17.69 -7.72 3.46
CA GLY A 111 -16.59 -8.16 4.30
C GLY A 111 -15.55 -9.04 3.60
N LEU A 112 -15.94 -9.81 2.59
CA LEU A 112 -15.02 -10.68 1.86
C LEU A 112 -14.14 -9.86 0.91
N GLN A 113 -14.73 -8.90 0.20
CA GLN A 113 -13.99 -7.96 -0.65
C GLN A 113 -13.07 -7.07 0.20
N ALA A 114 -13.55 -6.57 1.33
CA ALA A 114 -12.74 -5.77 2.26
C ALA A 114 -11.54 -6.60 2.77
N MET A 115 -11.76 -7.85 3.17
CA MET A 115 -10.69 -8.74 3.62
C MET A 115 -9.68 -9.03 2.51
N LYS A 116 -10.14 -9.33 1.28
CA LYS A 116 -9.24 -9.53 0.14
C LYS A 116 -8.35 -8.29 -0.10
N ARG A 117 -8.95 -7.10 -0.12
CA ARG A 117 -8.20 -5.85 -0.28
C ARG A 117 -7.28 -5.56 0.89
N ALA A 118 -7.63 -6.00 2.10
CA ALA A 118 -6.76 -5.92 3.26
C ALA A 118 -5.55 -6.85 3.15
N LEU A 119 -5.71 -8.06 2.62
CA LEU A 119 -4.58 -8.95 2.31
C LEU A 119 -3.67 -8.34 1.23
N ASP A 120 -4.25 -7.77 0.17
CA ASP A 120 -3.51 -7.06 -0.87
C ASP A 120 -2.72 -5.86 -0.25
N LEU A 121 -3.34 -5.11 0.67
CA LEU A 121 -2.71 -4.00 1.39
C LEU A 121 -1.63 -4.48 2.38
N ALA A 122 -1.83 -5.64 3.00
CA ALA A 122 -0.88 -6.27 3.91
C ALA A 122 0.40 -6.69 3.17
N GLN A 123 0.27 -7.18 1.93
CA GLN A 123 1.42 -7.42 1.06
C GLN A 123 2.20 -6.13 0.78
N VAL A 124 1.50 -5.03 0.45
CA VAL A 124 2.14 -3.73 0.24
C VAL A 124 2.89 -3.25 1.50
N ALA A 125 2.34 -3.48 2.68
CA ALA A 125 3.02 -3.15 3.94
C ALA A 125 4.35 -3.92 4.10
N LEU A 126 4.37 -5.22 3.75
CA LEU A 126 5.60 -6.02 3.78
C LEU A 126 6.59 -5.58 2.69
N ASP A 127 6.12 -5.29 1.49
CA ASP A 127 6.98 -4.79 0.40
C ASP A 127 7.68 -3.49 0.80
N LEU A 128 6.95 -2.55 1.43
CA LEU A 128 7.54 -1.32 1.94
C LEU A 128 8.52 -1.57 3.08
N ALA A 129 8.19 -2.45 4.03
CA ALA A 129 9.11 -2.81 5.11
C ALA A 129 10.42 -3.43 4.56
N SER A 130 10.33 -4.20 3.47
CA SER A 130 11.51 -4.82 2.83
C SER A 130 12.53 -3.82 2.29
N THR A 131 12.12 -2.58 2.03
CA THR A 131 13.02 -1.49 1.62
C THR A 131 13.96 -1.04 2.75
N THR A 132 13.57 -1.30 4.00
CA THR A 132 14.31 -0.90 5.21
C THR A 132 14.93 -2.09 5.92
N TYR A 133 14.32 -3.28 5.78
CA TYR A 133 14.72 -4.50 6.47
C TYR A 133 14.93 -5.67 5.50
N ASP A 134 15.90 -6.54 5.79
CA ASP A 134 15.90 -7.91 5.29
C ASP A 134 14.89 -8.71 6.13
N LEU A 135 13.79 -9.11 5.50
CA LEU A 135 12.66 -9.78 6.16
C LEU A 135 12.92 -11.28 6.24
N ARG A 136 12.76 -11.83 7.45
CA ARG A 136 13.01 -13.24 7.74
C ARG A 136 11.90 -13.85 8.55
N TRP A 137 11.71 -15.15 8.36
CA TRP A 137 10.96 -15.99 9.28
C TRP A 137 11.71 -16.12 10.61
N ARG A 138 11.00 -16.51 11.67
CA ARG A 138 11.59 -16.67 13.02
C ARG A 138 12.66 -17.76 13.11
N ASP A 139 12.67 -18.69 12.17
CA ASP A 139 13.71 -19.72 12.04
C ASP A 139 14.95 -19.22 11.29
N GLY A 140 14.96 -17.94 10.88
CA GLY A 140 16.07 -17.27 10.21
C GLY A 140 16.06 -17.41 8.70
N GLN A 141 15.11 -18.14 8.11
CA GLN A 141 14.97 -18.23 6.65
C GLN A 141 14.49 -16.89 6.06
N SER A 142 14.98 -16.54 4.87
CA SER A 142 14.49 -15.35 4.16
C SER A 142 13.00 -15.46 3.83
N TYR A 143 12.27 -14.37 4.02
CA TYR A 143 10.86 -14.28 3.66
C TYR A 143 10.71 -14.08 2.14
N ASP A 144 9.89 -14.92 1.50
CA ASP A 144 9.56 -14.77 0.09
C ASP A 144 8.38 -13.80 -0.09
N LEU A 145 8.67 -12.59 -0.57
CA LEU A 145 7.67 -11.56 -0.84
C LEU A 145 6.78 -11.89 -2.05
N SER A 146 7.16 -12.83 -2.90
CA SER A 146 6.33 -13.22 -4.04
C SER A 146 5.19 -14.17 -3.67
N ALA A 147 5.27 -14.79 -2.49
CA ALA A 147 4.22 -15.66 -1.98
C ALA A 147 3.03 -14.84 -1.48
N PRO A 148 1.79 -15.12 -1.94
CA PRO A 148 0.61 -14.44 -1.43
C PRO A 148 0.38 -14.77 0.05
N ILE A 149 -0.23 -13.82 0.75
CA ILE A 149 -0.58 -13.95 2.17
C ILE A 149 -1.79 -14.86 2.38
#